data_AF-A9SS72-F1
#
_entry.id   AF-A9SS72-F1
#
_cell.length_a   1.000
_cell.length_b   1.000
_cell.length_c   1.000
_cell.angle_alpha   90.00
_cell.angle_beta   90.00
_cell.angle_gamma   90.00
#
_symmetry.space_group_name_H-M   'P 1'
#
loop_
_entity.id
_entity.type
_entity.pdbx_description
1 polymer ?
#
loop_
_entity_poly.entity_id
_entity_poly.type
_entity_poly.pdbx_seq_one_letter_code
_entity_poly.pdbx_strand_id
1 'polypeptide(L)'
;MSALTHRPGDPSTSLRRLHHVEKRIVHTVELSGRVMEELAKAGGPRAEVVAVQCQEFMQAVKEIQTTLRDEIKSMCEYRPNENSDYPAR
;
A
#
# COMPACT_ATOMS: atom_id res chain seq x y z
N MET A 1 -0.10 -30.30 -16.94
CA MET A 1 0.23 -29.43 -15.80
C MET A 1 0.83 -28.15 -16.39
N SER A 2 -0.02 -27.19 -16.76
CA SER A 2 0.44 -25.94 -17.38
C SER A 2 0.94 -25.00 -16.31
N ALA A 3 2.22 -24.67 -16.37
CA ALA A 3 2.86 -23.68 -15.52
C ALA A 3 2.13 -22.33 -15.69
N LEU A 4 1.58 -21.83 -14.59
CA LEU A 4 1.06 -20.46 -14.46
C LEU A 4 2.26 -19.51 -14.56
N THR A 5 2.65 -19.18 -15.78
CA THR A 5 3.57 -18.09 -16.05
C THR A 5 2.91 -16.80 -15.59
N HIS A 6 3.47 -16.24 -14.51
CA HIS A 6 3.11 -14.95 -13.95
C HIS A 6 3.23 -13.89 -15.05
N ARG A 7 2.11 -13.38 -15.57
CA ARG A 7 2.14 -12.22 -16.47
C ARG A 7 2.41 -10.97 -15.63
N PRO A 8 3.38 -10.13 -16.00
CA PRO A 8 3.46 -8.78 -15.46
C PRO A 8 2.16 -8.04 -15.85
N GLY A 9 1.49 -7.44 -14.85
CA GLY A 9 0.21 -6.75 -15.05
C GLY A 9 -1.05 -7.62 -15.01
N ASP A 10 -1.06 -8.76 -14.30
CA ASP A 10 -2.32 -9.45 -14.00
C ASP A 10 -3.22 -8.53 -13.14
N PRO A 11 -4.34 -7.99 -13.68
CA PRO A 11 -5.17 -7.01 -13.00
C PRO A 11 -5.72 -7.57 -11.69
N SER A 12 -5.88 -8.88 -11.55
CA SER A 12 -6.31 -9.50 -10.29
C SER A 12 -5.27 -9.33 -9.17
N THR A 13 -3.98 -9.32 -9.52
CA THR A 13 -2.88 -9.12 -8.56
C THR A 13 -2.71 -7.65 -8.20
N SER A 14 -2.82 -6.74 -9.16
CA SER A 14 -2.79 -5.29 -8.94
C SER A 14 -3.96 -4.84 -8.06
N LEU A 15 -5.19 -5.26 -8.39
CA LEU A 15 -6.36 -4.95 -7.57
C LEU A 15 -6.23 -5.50 -6.14
N ARG A 16 -5.63 -6.69 -5.96
CA ARG A 16 -5.36 -7.23 -4.62
C ARG A 16 -4.35 -6.40 -3.83
N ARG A 17 -3.30 -5.90 -4.50
CA ARG A 17 -2.30 -5.01 -3.86
C ARG A 17 -2.90 -3.65 -3.53
N LEU A 18 -3.75 -3.09 -4.39
CA LEU A 18 -4.49 -1.85 -4.10
C LEU A 18 -5.50 -2.03 -2.95
N HIS A 19 -6.24 -3.14 -2.91
CA HIS A 19 -7.12 -3.47 -1.76
C HIS A 19 -6.33 -3.59 -0.45
N HIS A 20 -5.12 -4.14 -0.51
CA HIS A 20 -4.23 -4.14 0.66
C HIS A 20 -3.85 -2.72 1.08
N VAL A 21 -3.54 -1.82 0.12
CA VAL A 21 -3.29 -0.40 0.40
C VAL A 21 -4.50 0.27 1.06
N GLU A 22 -5.73 0.03 0.58
CA GLU A 22 -6.95 0.57 1.18
C GLU A 22 -7.07 0.20 2.66
N LYS A 23 -6.85 -1.08 3.00
CA LYS A 23 -6.86 -1.54 4.39
C LYS A 23 -5.75 -0.88 5.23
N ARG A 24 -4.56 -0.67 4.67
CA ARG A 24 -3.46 0.01 5.36
C ARG A 24 -3.76 1.48 5.60
N ILE A 25 -4.46 2.15 4.68
CA ILE A 25 -4.91 3.54 4.87
C ILE A 25 -5.87 3.62 6.07
N VAL A 26 -6.86 2.73 6.15
CA VAL A 26 -7.78 2.66 7.30
C VAL A 26 -6.99 2.45 8.61
N HIS A 27 -6.08 1.47 8.63
CA HIS A 27 -5.23 1.22 9.80
C HIS A 27 -4.37 2.43 10.20
N THR A 28 -3.92 3.22 9.23
CA THR A 28 -3.13 4.45 9.48
C THR A 28 -3.98 5.51 10.17
N VAL A 29 -5.25 5.66 9.80
CA VAL A 29 -6.21 6.55 10.49
C VAL A 29 -6.45 6.09 11.93
N GLU A 30 -6.60 4.78 12.15
CA GLU A 30 -6.73 4.21 13.50
C GLU A 30 -5.49 4.46 14.36
N LEU A 31 -4.29 4.36 13.79
CA LEU A 31 -3.04 4.69 14.49
C LEU A 31 -2.99 6.18 14.87
N SER A 32 -3.40 7.09 13.99
CA SER A 32 -3.51 8.51 14.31
C SER A 32 -4.46 8.76 15.49
N GLY A 33 -5.62 8.08 15.51
CA GLY A 33 -6.56 8.16 16.63
C GLY A 33 -5.93 7.72 17.94
N ARG A 34 -5.22 6.59 17.94
CA ARG A 34 -4.50 6.07 19.12
C ARG A 34 -3.43 7.05 19.64
N VAL A 35 -2.66 7.65 18.74
CA VAL A 35 -1.67 8.69 19.11
C VAL A 35 -2.38 9.89 19.74
N MET A 36 -3.49 10.36 19.15
CA MET A 36 -4.27 11.47 19.70
C MET A 36 -4.84 11.16 21.08
N GLU A 37 -5.37 9.95 21.28
CA GLU A 37 -5.88 9.49 22.58
C GLU A 37 -4.78 9.46 23.64
N GLU A 38 -3.58 8.96 23.30
CA GLU A 38 -2.44 8.95 24.23
C GLU A 38 -2.00 10.36 24.61
N LEU A 39 -1.96 11.28 23.63
CA LEU A 39 -1.62 12.69 23.85
C LEU A 39 -2.66 13.42 24.71
N ALA A 40 -3.93 13.03 24.64
CA ALA A 40 -5.03 13.67 25.36
C ALA A 40 -5.19 13.19 26.81
N LYS A 41 -4.36 12.25 27.29
CA LYS A 41 -4.49 11.72 28.65
C LYS A 41 -4.27 12.80 29.71
N ALA A 42 -5.17 12.83 30.70
CA ALA A 42 -5.11 13.79 31.81
C ALA A 42 -3.83 13.72 32.65
N GLY A 43 -3.16 12.56 32.70
CA GLY A 43 -1.87 12.36 33.36
C GLY A 43 -0.66 12.76 32.51
N GLY A 44 -0.87 13.33 31.32
CA GLY A 44 0.15 13.56 30.32
C GLY A 44 0.45 12.32 29.46
N PRO A 45 1.05 12.52 28.28
CA PRO A 45 1.39 11.42 27.38
C PRO A 45 2.53 10.55 27.90
N ARG A 46 2.39 9.25 27.70
CA ARG A 46 3.49 8.31 27.91
C ARG A 46 4.41 8.32 26.70
N ALA A 47 5.60 8.92 26.85
CA ALA A 47 6.53 9.15 25.75
C ALA A 47 6.90 7.85 25.01
N GLU A 48 7.07 6.73 25.72
CA GLU A 48 7.37 5.43 25.13
C GLU A 48 6.22 4.88 24.29
N VAL A 49 4.97 5.10 24.71
CA VAL A 49 3.78 4.66 23.97
C VAL A 49 3.61 5.49 22.71
N VAL A 50 3.72 6.82 22.83
CA VAL A 50 3.65 7.73 21.69
C VAL A 50 4.75 7.42 20.68
N ALA A 51 5.98 7.16 21.13
CA ALA A 51 7.10 6.82 20.23
C ALA A 51 6.82 5.54 19.43
N VAL A 52 6.34 4.48 20.08
CA VAL A 52 6.00 3.21 19.40
C VAL A 52 4.85 3.41 18.42
N GLN A 53 3.76 4.07 18.83
CA GLN A 53 2.61 4.30 17.95
C GLN A 53 2.97 5.19 16.75
N CYS A 54 3.78 6.22 16.94
CA CYS A 54 4.30 7.05 15.85
C CYS A 54 5.21 6.25 14.91
N GLN A 55 6.04 5.35 15.42
CA GLN A 55 6.86 4.46 14.60
C GLN A 55 5.98 3.53 13.75
N GLU A 56 4.96 2.91 14.33
CA GLU A 56 4.00 2.07 13.61
C GLU A 56 3.26 2.86 12.53
N PHE A 57 2.84 4.08 12.84
CA PHE A 57 2.20 5.00 11.90
C PHE A 57 3.10 5.30 10.71
N MET A 58 4.34 5.72 10.97
CA MET A 58 5.30 6.04 9.90
C MET A 58 5.62 4.81 9.03
N GLN A 59 5.71 3.63 9.63
CA GLN A 59 5.93 2.39 8.91
C GLN A 59 4.75 2.05 7.99
N ALA A 60 3.51 2.22 8.47
CA ALA A 60 2.31 2.01 7.65
C ALA A 60 2.25 2.99 6.47
N VAL A 61 2.56 4.27 6.69
CA VAL A 61 2.63 5.29 5.62
C VAL A 61 3.69 4.92 4.58
N LYS A 62 4.88 4.47 5.01
CA LYS A 62 5.97 4.07 4.11
C LYS A 62 5.58 2.88 3.22
N GLU A 63 4.89 1.90 3.79
CA GLU A 63 4.40 0.73 3.04
C GLU A 63 3.38 1.13 1.98
N ILE A 64 2.39 1.96 2.35
CA ILE A 64 1.40 2.52 1.41
C ILE A 64 2.12 3.22 0.25
N GLN A 65 3.05 4.12 0.57
CA GLN A 65 3.80 4.87 -0.44
C GLN A 65 4.62 3.97 -1.36
N THR A 66 5.25 2.93 -0.81
CA THR A 66 6.05 1.98 -1.59
C THR A 66 5.17 1.19 -2.55
N THR A 67 4.09 0.58 -2.05
CA THR A 67 3.19 -0.20 -2.89
C THR A 67 2.53 0.64 -3.98
N LEU A 68 2.05 1.85 -3.66
CA LEU A 68 1.47 2.73 -4.68
C LEU A 68 2.48 3.15 -5.74
N ARG A 69 3.72 3.46 -5.33
CA ARG A 69 4.80 3.81 -6.28
C ARG A 69 5.08 2.64 -7.23
N ASP A 70 5.11 1.42 -6.73
CA ASP A 70 5.37 0.24 -7.54
C ASP A 70 4.19 -0.07 -8.48
N GLU A 71 2.94 0.11 -8.03
CA GLU A 71 1.78 0.01 -8.93
C GLU A 71 1.80 1.05 -10.04
N ILE A 72 2.13 2.31 -9.72
CA ILE A 72 2.22 3.38 -10.72
C ILE A 72 3.28 3.04 -11.76
N LYS A 73 4.48 2.62 -11.33
CA LYS A 73 5.53 2.18 -12.25
C LYS A 73 5.08 1.02 -13.13
N SER A 74 4.49 -0.01 -12.52
CA SER A 74 4.00 -1.18 -13.25
C SER A 74 2.94 -0.82 -14.29
N MET A 75 2.07 0.16 -14.01
CA MET A 75 1.07 0.63 -14.97
C MET A 75 1.68 1.50 -16.08
N CYS A 76 2.69 2.30 -15.78
CA CYS A 76 3.42 3.09 -16.79
C CYS A 76 4.27 2.21 -17.71
N GLU A 77 4.80 1.11 -17.21
CA GLU A 77 5.57 0.12 -17.96
C GLU A 77 4.68 -0.89 -18.70
N TYR A 78 3.39 -0.95 -18.37
CA TYR A 78 2.44 -1.87 -19.00
C TYR A 78 2.23 -1.52 -20.48
N ARG A 79 2.76 -2.38 -21.36
CA ARG A 79 2.64 -2.26 -22.81
C ARG A 79 1.89 -3.46 -23.40
N PRO A 80 0.54 -3.43 -23.42
CA PRO A 80 -0.26 -4.62 -23.72
C PRO A 80 -0.09 -5.17 -25.14
N ASN A 81 0.34 -4.35 -26.11
CA ASN A 81 0.41 -4.72 -27.54
C ASN A 81 1.81 -4.63 -28.14
N GLU A 82 2.86 -4.40 -27.35
CA GLU A 82 4.21 -4.17 -27.90
C GLU A 82 4.82 -5.41 -28.56
N ASN A 83 4.24 -6.59 -28.31
CA ASN A 83 4.56 -7.86 -28.97
C ASN A 83 3.33 -8.48 -29.67
N SER A 84 2.31 -7.68 -30.01
CA SER A 84 1.15 -8.19 -30.72
C SER A 84 1.39 -8.14 -32.23
N ASP A 85 1.58 -9.30 -32.86
CA ASP A 85 1.69 -9.44 -34.33
C ASP A 85 0.37 -9.14 -35.07
N TYR A 86 -0.67 -8.69 -34.36
CA TYR A 86 -1.93 -8.29 -34.97
C TYR A 86 -1.80 -6.90 -35.60
N PRO A 87 -1.98 -6.77 -36.94
CA PRO A 87 -2.05 -5.45 -37.55
C PRO A 87 -3.27 -4.71 -37.00
N ALA A 88 -3.06 -3.45 -36.59
CA ALA A 88 -4.16 -2.57 -36.22
C ALA A 88 -5.14 -2.48 -37.39
N ARG A 89 -6.42 -2.78 -37.13
CA ARG A 89 -7.52 -2.67 -38.09
C ARG A 89 -7.87 -1.23 -38.38
#